data_AF-A0A1W9HS93-F1
#
_entry.id   AF-A0A1W9HS93-F1
#
_cell.length_a   1.000
_cell.length_b   1.000
_cell.length_c   1.000
_cell.angle_alpha   90.00
_cell.angle_beta   90.00
_cell.angle_gamma   90.00
#
_symmetry.space_group_name_H-M   'P 1'
#
loop_
_entity.id
_entity.type
_entity.pdbx_description
1 polymer ?
#
loop_
_entity_poly.entity_id
_entity_poly.type
_entity_poly.pdbx_seq_one_letter_code
_entity_poly.pdbx_strand_id
1 'polypeptide(L)'
;MATVHQFTQYLFALNHQANAARFAWFNFCKSHCEGGIIFDTSVVNRFICRALSHPYWQNNRVLLSEEVISSLENFMYKKVSEADRRNFNWNRLLNAALTQIVAIEDSEQLAKVIERHNEKNHDNVAKSKVVHDGKKQAIAIRVLKDNSIEVRGYDNLAIIIDGELVPLTQDQVLYYDSNLELSMRHIHHISVAPFTTARFIVNSHNVTRVSGSLIKDHTFQKYDIFTAQLLKSLARVFYPIKRLEQYFIDPQSDPQYQELKTFLERAMLLIQGNHPDSFTIGKNAIERGKMEMDSLYPSDKYLLALIRELESILNKQYGPQLEKFVNNTDGRKSSWEKSKTPEKSDSIATSPSAEFLADAEPIN
;
A
#
# COMPACT_ATOMS: atom_id res chain seq x y z
N MET A 1 28.42 20.18 -1.86
CA MET A 1 27.64 18.99 -2.26
C MET A 1 26.48 19.39 -3.16
N ALA A 2 26.26 18.61 -4.23
CA ALA A 2 25.16 18.86 -5.16
C ALA A 2 23.80 18.46 -4.57
N THR A 3 22.73 19.13 -5.00
CA THR A 3 21.36 18.82 -4.55
C THR A 3 20.58 18.01 -5.58
N VAL A 4 19.51 17.36 -5.13
CA VAL A 4 18.58 16.66 -6.03
C VAL A 4 18.00 17.60 -7.10
N HIS A 5 17.73 18.86 -6.76
CA HIS A 5 17.28 19.84 -7.74
C HIS A 5 18.30 20.03 -8.88
N GLN A 6 19.59 20.19 -8.55
CA GLN A 6 20.64 20.36 -9.56
C GLN A 6 20.75 19.13 -10.48
N PHE A 7 20.67 17.93 -9.91
CA PHE A 7 20.65 16.69 -10.69
C PHE A 7 19.41 16.57 -11.59
N THR A 8 18.24 16.96 -11.08
CA THR A 8 16.98 16.95 -11.85
C THR A 8 17.06 17.89 -13.05
N GLN A 9 17.63 19.09 -12.89
CA GLN A 9 17.86 20.04 -13.99
C GLN A 9 18.85 19.48 -15.03
N TYR A 10 19.88 18.77 -14.56
CA TYR A 10 20.81 18.08 -15.45
C TYR A 10 20.12 17.02 -16.31
N LEU A 11 19.31 16.14 -15.71
CA LEU A 11 18.54 15.13 -16.46
C LEU A 11 17.58 15.78 -17.46
N PHE A 12 16.95 16.89 -17.09
CA PHE A 12 16.07 17.65 -17.99
C PHE A 12 16.83 18.13 -19.24
N ALA A 13 18.04 18.69 -19.06
CA ALA A 13 18.88 19.19 -20.14
C ALA A 13 19.40 18.09 -21.10
N LEU A 14 19.45 16.83 -20.64
CA LEU A 14 19.80 15.68 -21.47
C LEU A 14 18.65 15.16 -22.34
N ASN A 15 17.54 15.89 -22.47
CA ASN A 15 16.30 15.40 -23.08
C ASN A 15 15.83 14.10 -22.42
N HIS A 16 15.42 14.20 -21.16
CA HIS A 16 14.94 13.08 -20.33
C HIS A 16 13.89 12.16 -21.00
N GLN A 17 13.14 12.63 -21.99
CA GLN A 17 12.11 11.83 -22.68
C GLN A 17 12.66 10.87 -23.74
N ALA A 18 13.92 11.05 -24.17
CA ALA A 18 14.52 10.23 -25.22
C ALA A 18 14.89 8.81 -24.75
N ASN A 19 14.96 8.57 -23.45
CA ASN A 19 15.27 7.27 -22.86
C ASN A 19 14.33 7.00 -21.67
N ALA A 20 13.69 5.82 -21.64
CA ALA A 20 12.72 5.46 -20.60
C ALA A 20 13.31 5.45 -19.18
N ALA A 21 14.57 5.02 -19.00
CA ALA A 21 15.22 4.98 -17.70
C ALA A 21 15.55 6.38 -17.20
N ARG A 22 16.05 7.24 -18.10
CA ARG A 22 16.27 8.67 -17.81
C ARG A 22 14.96 9.38 -17.48
N PHE A 23 13.90 9.08 -18.20
CA PHE A 23 12.55 9.62 -17.96
C PHE A 23 12.04 9.22 -16.58
N ALA A 24 12.13 7.93 -16.23
CA ALA A 24 11.74 7.43 -14.92
C ALA A 24 12.58 8.06 -13.80
N TRP A 25 13.90 8.20 -13.99
CA TRP A 25 14.77 8.79 -12.98
C TRP A 25 14.46 10.27 -12.75
N PHE A 26 14.26 11.04 -13.83
CA PHE A 26 13.83 12.43 -13.75
C PHE A 26 12.52 12.57 -12.96
N ASN A 27 11.52 11.76 -13.30
CA ASN A 27 10.22 11.78 -12.62
C ASN A 27 10.33 11.31 -11.16
N PHE A 28 11.20 10.35 -10.86
CA PHE A 28 11.47 9.93 -9.49
C PHE A 28 12.05 11.08 -8.66
N CYS A 29 13.09 11.77 -9.15
CA CYS A 29 13.67 12.91 -8.47
C CYS A 29 12.64 14.04 -8.28
N LYS A 30 11.82 14.33 -9.29
CA LYS A 30 10.77 15.36 -9.21
C LYS A 30 9.58 15.00 -8.31
N SER A 31 9.26 13.71 -8.20
CA SER A 31 8.02 13.26 -7.57
C SER A 31 8.20 12.66 -6.18
N HIS A 32 9.32 12.00 -5.91
CA HIS A 32 9.57 11.31 -4.65
C HIS A 32 10.59 12.03 -3.76
N CYS A 33 11.45 12.86 -4.34
CA CYS A 33 12.50 13.56 -3.59
C CYS A 33 12.13 15.03 -3.35
N GLU A 34 12.69 15.61 -2.29
CA GLU A 34 12.66 17.05 -2.09
C GLU A 34 13.83 17.70 -2.85
N GLY A 35 13.62 18.87 -3.46
CA GLY A 35 14.67 19.49 -4.28
C GLY A 35 15.92 19.90 -3.50
N GLY A 36 15.75 20.25 -2.21
CA GLY A 36 16.82 20.76 -1.36
C GLY A 36 17.72 19.70 -0.73
N ILE A 37 17.34 18.42 -0.77
CA ILE A 37 18.17 17.37 -0.18
C ILE A 37 19.44 17.14 -1.00
N ILE A 38 20.51 16.75 -0.29
CA ILE A 38 21.79 16.39 -0.91
C ILE A 38 21.59 15.19 -1.84
N PHE A 39 22.18 15.27 -3.02
CA PHE A 39 22.21 14.16 -3.96
C PHE A 39 23.40 13.26 -3.66
N ASP A 40 23.12 12.09 -3.07
CA ASP A 40 24.11 11.11 -2.64
C ASP A 40 23.76 9.69 -3.10
N THR A 41 24.59 8.70 -2.74
CA THR A 41 24.37 7.29 -3.05
C THR A 41 23.02 6.78 -2.54
N SER A 42 22.50 7.31 -1.41
CA SER A 42 21.22 6.86 -0.84
C SER A 42 20.05 7.23 -1.76
N VAL A 43 20.10 8.41 -2.39
CA VAL A 43 19.07 8.85 -3.35
C VAL A 43 19.05 7.94 -4.57
N VAL A 44 20.23 7.57 -5.08
CA VAL A 44 20.35 6.68 -6.26
C VAL A 44 19.89 5.27 -5.92
N ASN A 45 20.32 4.72 -4.79
CA ASN A 45 19.89 3.40 -4.34
C ASN A 45 18.38 3.34 -4.12
N ARG A 46 17.79 4.39 -3.54
CA ARG A 46 16.33 4.49 -3.38
C ARG A 46 15.61 4.48 -4.73
N PHE A 47 16.15 5.16 -5.76
CA PHE A 47 15.61 5.07 -7.12
C PHE A 47 15.69 3.66 -7.68
N ILE A 48 16.85 3.01 -7.59
CA ILE A 48 17.06 1.66 -8.13
C ILE A 48 16.14 0.65 -7.46
N CYS A 49 16.08 0.65 -6.13
CA CYS A 49 15.18 -0.23 -5.38
C CYS A 49 13.72 -0.01 -5.79
N ARG A 50 13.30 1.25 -5.89
CA ARG A 50 11.94 1.60 -6.31
C ARG A 50 11.66 1.20 -7.75
N ALA A 51 12.60 1.38 -8.67
CA ALA A 51 12.46 0.94 -10.05
C ALA A 51 12.29 -0.58 -10.10
N LEU A 52 13.15 -1.32 -9.40
CA LEU A 52 13.15 -2.78 -9.34
C LEU A 52 11.92 -3.38 -8.66
N SER A 53 11.08 -2.61 -7.95
CA SER A 53 9.78 -3.11 -7.46
C SER A 53 8.73 -3.22 -8.57
N HIS A 54 9.02 -2.72 -9.78
CA HIS A 54 8.12 -2.79 -10.93
C HIS A 54 8.58 -3.88 -11.93
N PRO A 55 7.67 -4.78 -12.38
CA PRO A 55 8.00 -5.84 -13.33
C PRO A 55 8.68 -5.34 -14.62
N TYR A 56 8.26 -4.16 -15.12
CA TYR A 56 8.88 -3.56 -16.31
C TYR A 56 10.40 -3.40 -16.14
N TRP A 57 10.85 -2.81 -15.04
CA TRP A 57 12.28 -2.60 -14.80
C TRP A 57 13.01 -3.87 -14.41
N GLN A 58 12.32 -4.83 -13.78
CA GLN A 58 12.90 -6.16 -13.54
C GLN A 58 13.24 -6.89 -14.85
N ASN A 59 12.49 -6.65 -15.93
CA ASN A 59 12.78 -7.20 -17.26
C ASN A 59 13.78 -6.36 -18.07
N ASN A 60 14.04 -5.11 -17.65
CA ASN A 60 14.89 -4.16 -18.37
C ASN A 60 16.06 -3.64 -17.50
N ARG A 61 16.61 -4.49 -16.62
CA ARG A 61 17.61 -4.08 -15.62
C ARG A 61 18.91 -3.56 -16.21
N VAL A 62 19.35 -4.16 -17.32
CA VAL A 62 20.59 -3.76 -18.02
C VAL A 62 20.46 -2.33 -18.54
N LEU A 63 19.40 -2.05 -19.31
CA LEU A 63 19.08 -0.71 -19.81
C LEU A 63 18.98 0.31 -18.68
N LEU A 64 18.28 -0.04 -17.59
CA LEU A 64 18.16 0.82 -16.41
C LEU A 64 19.52 1.14 -15.81
N SER A 65 20.36 0.12 -15.61
CA SER A 65 21.66 0.28 -14.97
C SER A 65 22.63 1.10 -15.82
N GLU A 66 22.72 0.82 -17.12
CA GLU A 66 23.62 1.54 -18.04
C GLU A 66 23.28 3.03 -18.10
N GLU A 67 21.99 3.36 -18.25
CA GLU A 67 21.56 4.76 -18.30
C GLU A 67 21.78 5.48 -16.97
N VAL A 68 21.50 4.81 -15.84
CA VAL A 68 21.70 5.37 -14.50
C VAL A 68 23.18 5.66 -14.25
N ILE A 69 24.06 4.70 -14.49
CA ILE A 69 25.50 4.85 -14.28
C ILE A 69 26.04 5.94 -15.20
N SER A 70 25.71 5.89 -16.50
CA SER A 70 26.17 6.87 -17.49
C SER A 70 25.72 8.29 -17.15
N SER A 71 24.44 8.49 -16.79
CA SER A 71 23.94 9.81 -16.38
C SER A 71 24.58 10.29 -15.06
N LEU A 72 24.84 9.38 -14.11
CA LEU A 72 25.50 9.69 -12.84
C LEU A 72 26.94 10.15 -13.05
N GLU A 73 27.74 9.36 -13.75
CA GLU A 73 29.16 9.66 -14.00
C GLU A 73 29.33 10.98 -14.73
N ASN A 74 28.51 11.21 -15.77
CA ASN A 74 28.53 12.45 -16.52
C ASN A 74 28.13 13.65 -15.66
N PHE A 75 27.15 13.53 -14.78
CA PHE A 75 26.79 14.58 -13.83
C PHE A 75 27.92 14.87 -12.84
N MET A 76 28.46 13.81 -12.22
CA MET A 76 29.52 13.91 -11.22
C MET A 76 30.81 14.51 -11.81
N TYR A 77 31.10 14.25 -13.09
CA TYR A 77 32.25 14.83 -13.78
C TYR A 77 32.03 16.29 -14.20
N LYS A 78 30.84 16.63 -14.72
CA LYS A 78 30.58 17.94 -15.35
C LYS A 78 30.03 19.01 -14.41
N LYS A 79 29.34 18.63 -13.33
CA LYS A 79 28.52 19.54 -12.51
C LYS A 79 28.87 19.54 -11.02
N VAL A 80 29.67 18.58 -10.56
CA VAL A 80 30.02 18.43 -9.14
C VAL A 80 31.49 18.77 -8.94
N SER A 81 31.81 19.46 -7.83
CA SER A 81 33.19 19.78 -7.49
C SER A 81 34.01 18.51 -7.25
N GLU A 82 35.32 18.57 -7.47
CA GLU A 82 36.19 17.41 -7.25
C GLU A 82 36.15 16.91 -5.80
N ALA A 83 36.12 17.83 -4.83
CA ALA A 83 36.02 17.50 -3.41
C ALA A 83 34.72 16.74 -3.08
N ASP A 84 33.57 17.23 -3.58
CA ASP A 84 32.29 16.56 -3.39
C ASP A 84 32.25 15.20 -4.11
N ARG A 85 32.87 15.08 -5.29
CA ARG A 85 32.96 13.82 -6.04
C ARG A 85 33.72 12.74 -5.27
N ARG A 86 34.79 13.09 -4.55
CA ARG A 86 35.55 12.15 -3.70
C ARG A 86 34.73 11.66 -2.51
N ASN A 87 33.77 12.45 -2.04
CA ASN A 87 32.88 12.07 -0.93
C ASN A 87 31.71 11.17 -1.37
N PHE A 88 31.48 11.00 -2.69
CA PHE A 88 30.44 10.12 -3.19
C PHE A 88 30.87 8.65 -3.06
N ASN A 89 30.06 7.84 -2.38
CA ASN A 89 30.40 6.46 -2.09
C ASN A 89 29.97 5.53 -3.24
N TRP A 90 30.85 5.35 -4.21
CA TRP A 90 30.65 4.48 -5.36
C TRP A 90 30.55 3.00 -4.98
N ASN A 91 31.27 2.56 -3.95
CA ASN A 91 31.30 1.16 -3.53
C ASN A 91 29.96 0.68 -2.95
N ARG A 92 29.13 1.62 -2.47
CA ARG A 92 27.78 1.34 -1.96
C ARG A 92 26.68 1.57 -3.00
N LEU A 93 27.04 1.94 -4.23
CA LEU A 93 26.07 2.17 -5.28
C LEU A 93 25.52 0.82 -5.76
N LEU A 94 24.20 0.65 -5.70
CA LEU A 94 23.54 -0.52 -6.26
C LEU A 94 23.64 -0.50 -7.79
N ASN A 95 23.86 -1.66 -8.39
CA ASN A 95 23.81 -1.86 -9.83
C ASN A 95 22.58 -2.69 -10.17
N ALA A 96 21.60 -2.09 -10.84
CA ALA A 96 20.32 -2.74 -11.10
C ALA A 96 20.45 -4.07 -11.88
N ALA A 97 21.44 -4.18 -12.77
CA ALA A 97 21.70 -5.39 -13.55
C ALA A 97 22.28 -6.54 -12.70
N LEU A 98 22.99 -6.21 -11.61
CA LEU A 98 23.60 -7.18 -10.70
C LEU A 98 22.77 -7.44 -9.45
N THR A 99 21.80 -6.58 -9.13
CA THR A 99 20.94 -6.75 -7.96
C THR A 99 20.07 -7.99 -8.09
N GLN A 100 20.25 -8.94 -7.16
CA GLN A 100 19.38 -10.10 -7.02
C GLN A 100 18.13 -9.71 -6.23
N ILE A 101 16.96 -9.98 -6.83
CA ILE A 101 15.65 -9.77 -6.20
C ILE A 101 15.11 -11.13 -5.80
N VAL A 102 14.66 -11.23 -4.55
CA VAL A 102 14.10 -12.45 -3.96
C VAL A 102 12.66 -12.16 -3.57
N ALA A 103 11.72 -12.95 -4.09
CA ALA A 103 10.34 -12.92 -3.62
C ALA A 103 10.21 -13.83 -2.39
N ILE A 104 9.75 -13.28 -1.27
CA ILE A 104 9.54 -14.01 -0.02
C ILE A 104 8.05 -14.37 0.04
N GLU A 105 7.70 -15.60 -0.31
CA GLU A 105 6.30 -16.03 -0.38
C GLU A 105 5.68 -16.29 1.00
N ASP A 106 6.50 -16.79 1.94
CA ASP A 106 6.09 -17.05 3.30
C ASP A 106 6.00 -15.74 4.10
N SER A 107 4.82 -15.46 4.64
CA SER A 107 4.56 -14.21 5.35
C SER A 107 5.38 -14.12 6.64
N GLU A 108 5.56 -15.21 7.38
CA GLU A 108 6.33 -15.18 8.62
C GLU A 108 7.82 -14.90 8.37
N GLN A 109 8.39 -15.46 7.31
CA GLN A 109 9.75 -15.15 6.86
C GLN A 109 9.88 -13.68 6.45
N LEU A 110 8.90 -13.14 5.73
CA LEU A 110 8.89 -11.72 5.36
C LEU A 110 8.88 -10.83 6.60
N ALA A 111 8.05 -11.16 7.60
CA ALA A 111 8.03 -10.44 8.88
C ALA A 111 9.39 -10.47 9.57
N LYS A 112 10.04 -11.63 9.67
CA LYS A 112 11.39 -11.76 10.28
C LYS A 112 12.45 -10.94 9.55
N VAL A 113 12.42 -10.89 8.22
CA VAL A 113 13.33 -10.05 7.42
C VAL A 113 13.11 -8.57 7.73
N ILE A 114 11.85 -8.13 7.79
CA ILE A 114 11.50 -6.74 8.09
C ILE A 114 11.87 -6.37 9.53
N GLU A 115 11.62 -7.25 10.50
CA GLU A 115 11.98 -7.05 11.91
C GLU A 115 13.50 -6.89 12.06
N ARG A 116 14.29 -7.80 11.49
CA ARG A 116 15.76 -7.72 11.52
C ARG A 116 16.27 -6.45 10.84
N HIS A 117 15.68 -6.06 9.70
CA HIS A 117 16.03 -4.82 9.01
C HIS A 117 15.72 -3.59 9.85
N ASN A 118 14.56 -3.59 10.50
CA ASN A 118 14.13 -2.52 11.38
C ASN A 118 15.07 -2.40 12.59
N GLU A 119 15.37 -3.50 13.29
CA GLU A 119 16.26 -3.56 14.47
C GLU A 119 17.63 -2.91 14.25
N LYS A 120 18.20 -3.04 13.05
CA LYS A 120 19.50 -2.44 12.70
C LYS A 120 19.46 -0.93 12.53
N ASN A 121 18.28 -0.33 12.39
CA ASN A 121 18.05 1.07 12.05
C ASN A 121 17.31 1.83 13.20
N HIS A 122 17.60 1.52 14.47
CA HIS A 122 16.70 1.82 15.62
C HIS A 122 17.25 2.70 16.76
N ASP A 123 17.78 3.89 16.49
CA ASP A 123 18.14 4.78 17.61
C ASP A 123 16.93 5.37 18.38
N ASN A 124 15.72 5.34 17.80
CA ASN A 124 14.53 6.05 18.33
C ASN A 124 13.22 5.25 18.45
N VAL A 125 13.27 3.92 18.35
CA VAL A 125 12.05 3.07 18.45
C VAL A 125 11.89 2.54 19.86
N ALA A 126 10.70 2.71 20.43
CA ALA A 126 10.33 2.15 21.73
C ALA A 126 9.74 0.74 21.58
N LYS A 127 8.84 0.55 20.60
CA LYS A 127 8.21 -0.74 20.29
C LYS A 127 7.99 -0.87 18.79
N SER A 128 8.10 -2.09 18.26
CA SER A 128 7.72 -2.38 16.88
C SER A 128 6.93 -3.68 16.79
N LYS A 129 6.05 -3.76 15.80
CA LYS A 129 5.29 -4.95 15.45
C LYS A 129 5.16 -5.00 13.93
N VAL A 130 5.33 -6.19 13.34
CA VAL A 130 4.99 -6.43 11.93
C VAL A 130 3.69 -7.22 11.85
N VAL A 131 2.81 -6.81 10.94
CA VAL A 131 1.52 -7.47 10.66
C VAL A 131 1.37 -7.72 9.16
N HIS A 132 0.53 -8.68 8.79
CA HIS A 132 0.23 -9.00 7.40
C HIS A 132 -1.12 -8.44 7.00
N ASP A 133 -1.21 -7.83 5.82
CA ASP A 133 -2.46 -7.26 5.30
C ASP A 133 -3.32 -8.28 4.52
N GLY A 134 -2.82 -9.51 4.36
CA GLY A 134 -3.46 -10.59 3.58
C GLY A 134 -3.21 -10.53 2.06
N LYS A 135 -2.59 -9.47 1.53
CA LYS A 135 -2.30 -9.28 0.09
C LYS A 135 -0.81 -9.42 -0.23
N LYS A 136 -0.11 -10.36 0.41
CA LYS A 136 1.35 -10.54 0.30
C LYS A 136 2.13 -9.25 0.63
N GLN A 137 1.56 -8.37 1.45
CA GLN A 137 2.23 -7.20 1.97
C GLN A 137 2.38 -7.34 3.48
N ALA A 138 3.45 -6.76 3.99
CA ALA A 138 3.71 -6.65 5.41
C ALA A 138 3.70 -5.18 5.81
N ILE A 139 3.17 -4.90 6.99
CA ILE A 139 3.06 -3.56 7.55
C ILE A 139 3.86 -3.57 8.85
N ALA A 140 4.89 -2.72 8.95
CA ALA A 140 5.57 -2.49 10.21
C ALA A 140 4.98 -1.27 10.90
N ILE A 141 4.57 -1.45 12.15
CA ILE A 141 4.09 -0.39 13.03
C ILE A 141 5.19 -0.15 14.05
N ARG A 142 5.69 1.08 14.14
CA ARG A 142 6.79 1.48 15.02
C ARG A 142 6.32 2.61 15.92
N VAL A 143 6.30 2.37 17.23
CA VAL A 143 6.04 3.40 18.23
C VAL A 143 7.39 4.02 18.61
N LEU A 144 7.53 5.32 18.42
CA LEU A 144 8.73 6.08 18.73
C LEU A 144 8.75 6.48 20.22
N LYS A 145 9.91 6.95 20.70
CA LYS A 145 10.11 7.34 22.12
C LYS A 145 9.20 8.48 22.59
N ASP A 146 8.70 9.30 21.67
CA ASP A 146 7.74 10.39 21.92
C ASP A 146 6.27 9.94 21.79
N ASN A 147 6.02 8.62 21.69
CA ASN A 147 4.72 7.99 21.43
C ASN A 147 4.10 8.33 20.06
N SER A 148 4.82 8.99 19.15
CA SER A 148 4.41 9.08 17.76
C SER A 148 4.53 7.70 17.08
N ILE A 149 3.78 7.48 16.00
CA ILE A 149 3.75 6.19 15.30
C ILE A 149 4.23 6.37 13.86
N GLU A 150 5.15 5.51 13.44
CA GLU A 150 5.56 5.35 12.05
C GLU A 150 4.99 4.03 11.53
N VAL A 151 4.25 4.09 10.43
CA VAL A 151 3.65 2.91 9.78
C VAL A 151 4.28 2.75 8.40
N ARG A 152 4.99 1.64 8.16
CA ARG A 152 5.63 1.34 6.88
C ARG A 152 5.00 0.17 6.18
N GLY A 153 4.76 0.32 4.89
CA GLY A 153 4.34 -0.77 4.00
C GLY A 153 5.54 -1.41 3.30
N TYR A 154 5.57 -2.74 3.23
CA TYR A 154 6.57 -3.53 2.55
C TYR A 154 5.91 -4.49 1.57
N ASP A 155 6.46 -4.56 0.36
CA ASP A 155 6.16 -5.63 -0.60
C ASP A 155 6.85 -6.94 -0.19
N ASN A 156 6.46 -8.04 -0.83
CA ASN A 156 7.10 -9.34 -0.62
C ASN A 156 8.44 -9.49 -1.36
N LEU A 157 9.09 -8.40 -1.72
CA LEU A 157 10.34 -8.38 -2.45
C LEU A 157 11.47 -7.93 -1.54
N ALA A 158 12.57 -8.65 -1.60
CA ALA A 158 13.80 -8.32 -0.90
C ALA A 158 14.98 -8.34 -1.88
N ILE A 159 16.09 -7.72 -1.48
CA ILE A 159 17.37 -7.77 -2.17
C ILE A 159 18.44 -8.27 -1.23
N ILE A 160 19.52 -8.81 -1.79
CA ILE A 160 20.68 -9.23 -1.01
C ILE A 160 21.71 -8.11 -1.01
N ILE A 161 22.02 -7.57 0.18
CA ILE A 161 23.07 -6.58 0.40
C ILE A 161 23.99 -7.14 1.48
N ASP A 162 25.29 -7.21 1.20
CA ASP A 162 26.32 -7.68 2.13
C ASP A 162 25.99 -9.05 2.78
N GLY A 163 25.36 -9.95 2.01
CA GLY A 163 24.97 -11.29 2.46
C GLY A 163 23.65 -11.35 3.22
N GLU A 164 22.91 -10.24 3.32
CA GLU A 164 21.66 -10.16 4.07
C GLU A 164 20.47 -9.79 3.19
N LEU A 165 19.30 -10.35 3.53
CA LEU A 165 18.04 -9.94 2.92
C LEU A 165 17.58 -8.60 3.51
N VAL A 166 17.35 -7.65 2.63
CA VAL A 166 16.85 -6.30 2.94
C VAL A 166 15.58 -6.07 2.15
N PRO A 167 14.48 -5.54 2.77
CA PRO A 167 13.27 -5.20 2.02
C PRO A 167 13.56 -4.25 0.87
N LEU A 168 13.03 -4.56 -0.31
CA LEU A 168 13.31 -3.82 -1.53
C LEU A 168 12.81 -2.38 -1.44
N THR A 169 11.54 -2.18 -1.11
CA THR A 169 10.96 -0.83 -0.96
C THR A 169 10.83 -0.45 0.51
N GLN A 170 11.21 0.79 0.85
CA GLN A 170 11.22 1.29 2.24
C GLN A 170 10.62 2.70 2.37
N ASP A 171 10.08 3.21 1.27
CA ASP A 171 9.62 4.58 1.11
C ASP A 171 8.12 4.75 1.31
N GLN A 172 7.37 3.66 1.49
CA GLN A 172 5.95 3.71 1.84
C GLN A 172 5.84 3.88 3.35
N VAL A 173 5.57 5.11 3.78
CA VAL A 173 5.53 5.48 5.19
C VAL A 173 4.41 6.49 5.46
N LEU A 174 3.67 6.25 6.53
CA LEU A 174 2.77 7.20 7.16
C LEU A 174 3.31 7.56 8.55
N TYR A 175 3.14 8.81 8.92
CA TYR A 175 3.55 9.32 10.23
C TYR A 175 2.32 9.78 11.00
N TYR A 176 2.18 9.34 12.24
CA TYR A 176 1.12 9.74 13.15
C TYR A 176 1.74 10.39 14.38
N ASP A 177 1.10 11.42 14.92
CA ASP A 177 1.50 12.00 16.18
C ASP A 177 1.01 11.17 17.39
N SER A 178 1.30 11.65 18.61
CA SER A 178 0.89 10.98 19.85
C SER A 178 -0.63 10.93 20.06
N ASN A 179 -1.41 11.70 19.30
CA ASN A 179 -2.88 11.68 19.32
C ASN A 179 -3.45 10.74 18.26
N LEU A 180 -2.60 9.96 17.57
CA LEU A 180 -2.97 9.09 16.47
C LEU A 180 -3.55 9.84 15.26
N GLU A 181 -3.21 11.12 15.11
CA GLU A 181 -3.53 11.90 13.91
C GLU A 181 -2.35 11.91 12.93
N LEU A 182 -2.63 11.98 11.62
CA LEU A 182 -1.57 12.09 10.62
C LEU A 182 -0.74 13.36 10.83
N SER A 183 0.58 13.18 10.93
CA SER A 183 1.53 14.25 11.21
C SER A 183 1.59 15.29 10.09
N MET A 184 1.47 16.58 10.44
CA MET A 184 1.65 17.69 9.50
C MET A 184 3.11 17.97 9.13
N ARG A 185 4.07 17.44 9.89
CA ARG A 185 5.50 17.72 9.72
C ARG A 185 6.17 16.85 8.67
N HIS A 186 5.50 15.79 8.26
CA HIS A 186 6.07 14.76 7.42
C HIS A 186 5.36 14.66 6.08
N ILE A 187 6.10 14.17 5.09
CA ILE A 187 5.55 13.76 3.82
C ILE A 187 5.13 12.30 3.95
N HIS A 188 3.88 12.03 3.62
CA HIS A 188 3.28 10.72 3.65
C HIS A 188 3.38 10.06 2.28
N HIS A 189 3.56 8.75 2.27
CA HIS A 189 3.60 7.95 1.06
C HIS A 189 2.93 6.59 1.28
N ILE A 190 1.93 6.27 0.46
CA ILE A 190 1.14 5.04 0.61
C ILE A 190 0.80 4.43 -0.75
N SER A 191 0.75 3.11 -0.83
CA SER A 191 0.18 2.41 -1.98
C SER A 191 -1.35 2.46 -1.96
N VAL A 192 -1.94 2.97 -3.04
CA VAL A 192 -3.40 3.14 -3.17
C VAL A 192 -4.03 2.17 -4.16
N ALA A 193 -3.25 1.65 -5.09
CA ALA A 193 -3.64 0.63 -6.06
C ALA A 193 -2.37 -0.07 -6.59
N PRO A 194 -2.50 -1.22 -7.30
CA PRO A 194 -1.36 -1.83 -7.97
C PRO A 194 -0.59 -0.79 -8.80
N PHE A 195 0.72 -0.70 -8.55
CA PHE A 195 1.63 0.24 -9.21
C PHE A 195 1.22 1.71 -9.09
N THR A 196 0.45 2.09 -8.06
CA THR A 196 0.03 3.47 -7.84
C THR A 196 0.27 3.85 -6.39
N THR A 197 0.94 4.98 -6.18
CA THR A 197 1.14 5.53 -4.85
C THR A 197 0.65 6.96 -4.72
N ALA A 198 0.21 7.31 -3.53
CA ALA A 198 -0.13 8.67 -3.17
C ALA A 198 1.00 9.24 -2.31
N ARG A 199 1.51 10.41 -2.68
CA ARG A 199 2.46 11.19 -1.89
C ARG A 199 1.84 12.53 -1.52
N PHE A 200 1.73 12.84 -0.24
CA PHE A 200 0.99 14.01 0.22
C PHE A 200 1.49 14.55 1.56
N ILE A 201 1.08 15.78 1.88
CA ILE A 201 1.26 16.44 3.17
C ILE A 201 -0.11 16.78 3.76
N VAL A 202 -0.18 16.87 5.08
CA VAL A 202 -1.37 17.33 5.80
C VAL A 202 -1.22 18.83 6.08
N ASN A 203 -2.22 19.63 5.70
CA ASN A 203 -2.19 21.09 5.83
C ASN A 203 -2.91 21.61 7.08
N SER A 204 -3.79 20.82 7.70
CA SER A 204 -4.58 21.23 8.88
C SER A 204 -5.07 20.03 9.68
N HIS A 205 -5.04 20.14 11.02
CA HIS A 205 -5.53 19.13 11.97
C HIS A 205 -7.07 19.09 12.05
N ASN A 206 -7.71 20.24 12.33
CA ASN A 206 -9.17 20.31 12.60
C ASN A 206 -10.05 19.77 11.46
N VAL A 207 -9.63 20.01 10.22
CA VAL A 207 -10.24 19.47 9.02
C VAL A 207 -9.10 18.90 8.21
N THR A 208 -8.85 17.59 8.30
CA THR A 208 -7.72 16.92 7.65
C THR A 208 -7.74 17.18 6.15
N ARG A 209 -7.05 18.24 5.73
CA ARG A 209 -6.92 18.67 4.34
C ARG A 209 -5.55 18.29 3.87
N VAL A 210 -5.47 17.66 2.71
CA VAL A 210 -4.22 17.16 2.15
C VAL A 210 -3.89 17.82 0.83
N SER A 211 -2.60 18.00 0.59
CA SER A 211 -2.04 18.42 -0.70
C SER A 211 -1.02 17.39 -1.15
N GLY A 212 -1.07 16.98 -2.41
CA GLY A 212 -0.23 15.91 -2.89
C GLY A 212 -0.51 15.50 -4.32
N SER A 213 -0.02 14.33 -4.68
CA SER A 213 -0.20 13.76 -6.01
C SER A 213 -0.29 12.26 -5.98
N LEU A 214 -1.03 11.70 -6.94
CA LEU A 214 -0.94 10.30 -7.30
C LEU A 214 0.16 10.11 -8.34
N ILE A 215 0.99 9.11 -8.09
CA ILE A 215 2.16 8.75 -8.88
C ILE A 215 1.94 7.35 -9.43
N LYS A 216 2.14 7.19 -10.74
CA LYS A 216 1.84 5.96 -11.45
C LYS A 216 3.10 5.25 -11.92
N ASP A 217 3.07 3.94 -11.72
CA ASP A 217 3.81 2.91 -12.45
C ASP A 217 5.34 3.07 -12.39
N HIS A 218 6.02 2.30 -13.23
CA HIS A 218 7.46 2.29 -13.42
C HIS A 218 8.03 3.62 -13.96
N THR A 219 7.19 4.55 -14.41
CA THR A 219 7.61 5.86 -14.93
C THR A 219 7.70 6.94 -13.85
N PHE A 220 7.14 6.70 -12.66
CA PHE A 220 7.09 7.64 -11.53
C PHE A 220 6.45 9.00 -11.84
N GLN A 221 5.63 9.07 -12.89
CA GLN A 221 4.99 10.30 -13.33
C GLN A 221 3.79 10.63 -12.43
N LYS A 222 3.67 11.90 -12.03
CA LYS A 222 2.45 12.44 -11.41
C LYS A 222 1.35 12.51 -12.46
N TYR A 223 0.20 11.93 -12.17
CA TYR A 223 -0.95 11.96 -13.09
C TYR A 223 -2.19 12.60 -12.50
N ASP A 224 -2.26 12.75 -11.18
CA ASP A 224 -3.33 13.45 -10.48
C ASP A 224 -2.73 14.28 -9.36
N ILE A 225 -3.18 15.52 -9.20
CA ILE A 225 -2.68 16.47 -8.21
C ILE A 225 -3.87 17.04 -7.47
N PHE A 226 -3.83 16.96 -6.15
CA PHE A 226 -4.86 17.48 -5.27
C PHE A 226 -4.25 18.50 -4.32
N THR A 227 -4.96 19.60 -4.11
CA THR A 227 -4.49 20.72 -3.29
C THR A 227 -5.55 21.09 -2.28
N ALA A 228 -5.20 21.04 -0.99
CA ALA A 228 -6.06 21.42 0.13
C ALA A 228 -7.46 20.76 0.13
N GLN A 229 -7.57 19.55 -0.40
CA GLN A 229 -8.83 18.79 -0.43
C GLN A 229 -9.05 18.06 0.89
N LEU A 230 -10.31 17.84 1.26
CA LEU A 230 -10.64 17.03 2.44
C LEU A 230 -10.18 15.59 2.22
N LEU A 231 -9.49 14.99 3.19
CA LEU A 231 -9.01 13.62 3.04
C LEU A 231 -10.17 12.65 2.79
N LYS A 232 -11.29 12.79 3.52
CA LYS A 232 -12.51 11.98 3.34
C LYS A 232 -13.08 12.04 1.90
N SER A 233 -12.90 13.15 1.16
CA SER A 233 -13.37 13.23 -0.23
C SER A 233 -12.45 12.52 -1.23
N LEU A 234 -11.21 12.23 -0.86
CA LEU A 234 -10.23 11.51 -1.66
C LEU A 234 -10.28 10.01 -1.35
N ALA A 235 -11.36 9.34 -1.75
CA ALA A 235 -11.59 7.91 -1.47
C ALA A 235 -10.36 7.02 -1.79
N ARG A 236 -9.66 7.29 -2.90
CA ARG A 236 -8.46 6.55 -3.31
C ARG A 236 -7.32 6.61 -2.30
N VAL A 237 -7.23 7.66 -1.50
CA VAL A 237 -6.19 7.84 -0.48
C VAL A 237 -6.73 7.50 0.91
N PHE A 238 -7.97 7.90 1.19
CA PHE A 238 -8.62 7.70 2.48
C PHE A 238 -8.78 6.23 2.88
N TYR A 239 -9.34 5.39 2.00
CA TYR A 239 -9.59 3.99 2.34
C TYR A 239 -8.31 3.19 2.59
N PRO A 240 -7.22 3.34 1.80
CA PRO A 240 -5.94 2.71 2.13
C PRO A 240 -5.39 3.11 3.50
N ILE A 241 -5.51 4.39 3.89
CA ILE A 241 -5.07 4.86 5.21
C ILE A 241 -5.91 4.20 6.31
N LYS A 242 -7.25 4.25 6.18
CA LYS A 242 -8.17 3.66 7.15
C LYS A 242 -7.97 2.15 7.32
N ARG A 243 -7.64 1.45 6.24
CA ARG A 243 -7.27 0.02 6.30
C ARG A 243 -6.00 -0.21 7.13
N LEU A 244 -5.03 0.70 7.12
CA LEU A 244 -3.84 0.57 7.97
C LEU A 244 -4.15 0.89 9.44
N GLU A 245 -5.00 1.88 9.68
CA GLU A 245 -5.40 2.30 11.03
C GLU A 245 -6.05 1.19 11.84
N GLN A 246 -6.75 0.25 11.21
CA GLN A 246 -7.38 -0.89 11.90
C GLN A 246 -6.41 -1.74 12.75
N TYR A 247 -5.11 -1.69 12.48
CA TYR A 247 -4.10 -2.50 13.18
C TYR A 247 -3.60 -1.86 14.48
N PHE A 248 -3.86 -0.58 14.72
CA PHE A 248 -3.32 0.16 15.87
C PHE A 248 -4.28 1.20 16.47
N ILE A 249 -5.36 1.56 15.78
CA ILE A 249 -6.43 2.40 16.33
C ILE A 249 -7.56 1.48 16.81
N ASP A 250 -8.02 1.70 18.04
CA ASP A 250 -9.19 1.00 18.57
C ASP A 250 -10.44 1.44 17.80
N PRO A 251 -11.20 0.52 17.17
CA PRO A 251 -12.45 0.84 16.48
C PRO A 251 -13.44 1.63 17.33
N GLN A 252 -13.46 1.45 18.66
CA GLN A 252 -14.34 2.21 19.54
C GLN A 252 -14.00 3.69 19.60
N SER A 253 -12.73 4.03 19.38
CA SER A 253 -12.24 5.40 19.33
C SER A 253 -12.32 6.03 17.93
N ASP A 254 -12.52 5.24 16.86
CA ASP A 254 -12.57 5.76 15.49
C ASP A 254 -13.92 6.44 15.21
N PRO A 255 -13.95 7.76 14.94
CA PRO A 255 -15.18 8.47 14.62
C PRO A 255 -15.94 7.88 13.42
N GLN A 256 -15.23 7.35 12.41
CA GLN A 256 -15.88 6.77 11.24
C GLN A 256 -16.61 5.48 11.59
N TYR A 257 -16.01 4.64 12.43
CA TYR A 257 -16.65 3.41 12.90
C TYR A 257 -17.92 3.75 13.70
N GLN A 258 -17.85 4.74 14.59
CA GLN A 258 -19.01 5.20 15.36
C GLN A 258 -20.11 5.81 14.49
N GLU A 259 -19.73 6.61 13.48
CA GLU A 259 -20.67 7.15 12.48
C GLU A 259 -21.41 6.02 11.73
N LEU A 260 -20.68 5.00 11.28
CA LEU A 260 -21.26 3.85 10.56
C LEU A 260 -22.20 3.05 11.46
N LYS A 261 -21.75 2.72 12.68
CA LYS A 261 -22.56 2.03 13.69
C LYS A 261 -23.87 2.78 13.96
N THR A 262 -23.76 4.06 14.28
CA THR A 262 -24.92 4.93 14.57
C THR A 262 -25.87 4.99 13.37
N PHE A 263 -25.33 5.03 12.15
CA PHE A 263 -26.13 5.05 10.93
C PHE A 263 -26.92 3.76 10.74
N LEU A 264 -26.31 2.59 10.95
CA LEU A 264 -26.97 1.29 10.90
C LEU A 264 -28.08 1.17 11.96
N GLU A 265 -27.77 1.53 13.21
CA GLU A 265 -28.73 1.48 14.33
C GLU A 265 -29.93 2.42 14.10
N ARG A 266 -29.69 3.65 13.63
CA ARG A 266 -30.76 4.58 13.28
C ARG A 266 -31.63 4.08 12.14
N ALA A 267 -31.03 3.44 11.12
CA ALA A 267 -31.79 2.85 10.03
C ALA A 267 -32.73 1.75 10.53
N MET A 268 -32.29 0.91 11.46
CA MET A 268 -33.14 -0.12 12.09
C MET A 268 -34.33 0.49 12.83
N LEU A 269 -34.07 1.53 13.64
CA LEU A 269 -35.13 2.23 14.39
C LEU A 269 -36.17 2.89 13.47
N LEU A 270 -35.74 3.50 12.37
CA LEU A 270 -36.65 4.13 11.40
C LEU A 270 -37.53 3.11 10.69
N ILE A 271 -36.99 1.94 10.38
CA ILE A 271 -37.75 0.83 9.79
C ILE A 271 -38.79 0.32 10.79
N GLN A 272 -38.38 0.02 12.02
CA GLN A 272 -39.31 -0.41 13.08
C GLN A 272 -40.40 0.62 13.38
N GLY A 273 -40.07 1.91 13.28
CA GLY A 273 -41.00 3.03 13.44
C GLY A 273 -41.90 3.32 12.23
N ASN A 274 -41.84 2.52 11.15
CA ASN A 274 -42.58 2.74 9.91
C ASN A 274 -42.40 4.14 9.30
N HIS A 275 -41.20 4.72 9.40
CA HIS A 275 -40.93 6.03 8.80
C HIS A 275 -41.10 5.97 7.27
N PRO A 276 -41.67 6.99 6.59
CA PRO A 276 -41.92 6.97 5.15
C PRO A 276 -40.66 6.67 4.31
N ASP A 277 -39.50 7.20 4.71
CA ASP A 277 -38.22 6.98 3.99
C ASP A 277 -37.40 5.78 4.47
N SER A 278 -37.95 4.98 5.39
CA SER A 278 -37.20 3.90 6.06
C SER A 278 -36.63 2.86 5.10
N PHE A 279 -37.34 2.54 4.02
CA PHE A 279 -36.86 1.59 3.00
C PHE A 279 -35.57 2.08 2.32
N THR A 280 -35.57 3.31 1.81
CA THR A 280 -34.42 3.92 1.11
C THR A 280 -33.23 4.07 2.06
N ILE A 281 -33.47 4.54 3.28
CA ILE A 281 -32.42 4.70 4.29
C ILE A 281 -31.83 3.33 4.68
N GLY A 282 -32.68 2.33 4.92
CA GLY A 282 -32.28 0.96 5.23
C GLY A 282 -31.39 0.35 4.15
N LYS A 283 -31.80 0.47 2.89
CA LYS A 283 -31.01 -0.01 1.74
C LYS A 283 -29.64 0.67 1.66
N ASN A 284 -29.61 2.01 1.73
CA ASN A 284 -28.36 2.77 1.68
C ASN A 284 -27.43 2.42 2.86
N ALA A 285 -28.00 2.18 4.04
CA ALA A 285 -27.25 1.75 5.22
C ALA A 285 -26.64 0.36 5.04
N ILE A 286 -27.38 -0.61 4.48
CA ILE A 286 -26.84 -1.94 4.17
C ILE A 286 -25.73 -1.85 3.13
N GLU A 287 -25.94 -1.12 2.03
CA GLU A 287 -24.96 -0.98 0.95
C GLU A 287 -23.65 -0.36 1.47
N ARG A 288 -23.77 0.74 2.23
CA ARG A 288 -22.61 1.39 2.87
C ARG A 288 -21.93 0.47 3.89
N GLY A 289 -22.72 -0.19 4.74
CA GLY A 289 -22.21 -1.12 5.74
C GLY A 289 -21.41 -2.27 5.14
N LYS A 290 -21.92 -2.90 4.08
CA LYS A 290 -21.20 -3.95 3.34
C LYS A 290 -19.91 -3.43 2.73
N MET A 291 -19.95 -2.28 2.06
CA MET A 291 -18.77 -1.69 1.45
C MET A 291 -17.68 -1.39 2.48
N GLU A 292 -18.03 -0.78 3.62
CA GLU A 292 -17.06 -0.47 4.69
C GLU A 292 -16.59 -1.74 5.42
N MET A 293 -17.45 -2.73 5.63
CA MET A 293 -17.08 -4.02 6.20
C MET A 293 -16.06 -4.76 5.32
N ASP A 294 -16.30 -4.85 4.00
CA ASP A 294 -15.39 -5.54 3.08
C ASP A 294 -14.05 -4.80 2.91
N SER A 295 -14.05 -3.47 3.03
CA SER A 295 -12.87 -2.65 2.73
C SER A 295 -12.02 -2.27 3.94
N LEU A 296 -12.65 -2.06 5.10
CA LEU A 296 -12.06 -1.52 6.33
C LEU A 296 -12.13 -2.47 7.52
N TYR A 297 -13.24 -3.21 7.68
CA TYR A 297 -13.51 -4.01 8.88
C TYR A 297 -13.85 -5.49 8.57
N PRO A 298 -13.02 -6.22 7.81
CA PRO A 298 -13.39 -7.54 7.27
C PRO A 298 -13.62 -8.62 8.34
N SER A 299 -13.09 -8.41 9.56
CA SER A 299 -13.21 -9.36 10.67
C SER A 299 -14.13 -8.88 11.80
N ASP A 300 -14.84 -7.77 11.62
CA ASP A 300 -15.70 -7.21 12.66
C ASP A 300 -17.04 -7.97 12.74
N LYS A 301 -17.16 -8.81 13.76
CA LYS A 301 -18.35 -9.63 14.02
C LYS A 301 -19.57 -8.79 14.41
N TYR A 302 -19.36 -7.63 15.03
CA TYR A 302 -20.45 -6.79 15.51
C TYR A 302 -21.09 -6.00 14.37
N LEU A 303 -20.28 -5.37 13.51
CA LEU A 303 -20.79 -4.73 12.29
C LEU A 303 -21.51 -5.74 11.39
N LEU A 304 -20.94 -6.94 11.23
CA LEU A 304 -21.59 -8.02 10.48
C LEU A 304 -22.95 -8.40 11.06
N ALA A 305 -23.07 -8.46 12.40
CA ALA A 305 -24.34 -8.74 13.06
C ALA A 305 -25.36 -7.63 12.81
N LEU A 306 -24.98 -6.35 12.96
CA LEU A 306 -25.85 -5.20 12.68
C LEU A 306 -26.36 -5.19 11.23
N ILE A 307 -25.48 -5.44 10.26
CA ILE A 307 -25.86 -5.50 8.84
C ILE A 307 -26.87 -6.62 8.60
N ARG A 308 -26.61 -7.83 9.14
CA ARG A 308 -27.53 -8.98 9.00
C ARG A 308 -28.87 -8.75 9.67
N GLU A 309 -28.88 -8.09 10.82
CA GLU A 309 -30.10 -7.77 11.53
C GLU A 309 -30.94 -6.75 10.74
N LEU A 310 -30.31 -5.69 10.23
CA LEU A 310 -30.94 -4.69 9.38
C LEU A 310 -31.52 -5.32 8.10
N GLU A 311 -30.78 -6.23 7.44
CA GLU A 311 -31.28 -7.00 6.29
C GLU A 311 -32.51 -7.84 6.64
N SER A 312 -32.48 -8.54 7.79
CA SER A 312 -33.60 -9.34 8.27
C SER A 312 -34.83 -8.48 8.54
N ILE A 313 -34.68 -7.34 9.20
CA ILE A 313 -35.78 -6.41 9.49
C ILE A 313 -36.36 -5.86 8.18
N LEU A 314 -35.51 -5.39 7.27
CA LEU A 314 -35.94 -4.83 5.98
C LEU A 314 -36.70 -5.87 5.15
N ASN A 315 -36.21 -7.12 5.09
CA ASN A 315 -36.88 -8.22 4.38
C ASN A 315 -38.23 -8.60 5.01
N LYS A 316 -38.34 -8.60 6.35
CA LYS A 316 -39.60 -8.90 7.03
C LYS A 316 -40.69 -7.87 6.73
N GLN A 317 -40.32 -6.60 6.61
CA GLN A 317 -41.27 -5.50 6.45
C GLN A 317 -41.55 -5.13 4.98
N TYR A 318 -40.56 -5.31 4.11
CA TYR A 318 -40.62 -4.89 2.70
C TYR A 318 -40.28 -6.02 1.70
N GLY A 319 -40.20 -7.28 2.14
CA GLY A 319 -39.86 -8.44 1.29
C GLY A 319 -40.54 -8.46 -0.09
N PRO A 320 -41.87 -8.22 -0.20
CA PRO A 320 -42.56 -8.17 -1.49
C PRO A 320 -42.12 -7.02 -2.42
N GLN A 321 -41.60 -5.92 -1.86
CA GLN A 321 -41.09 -4.77 -2.62
C GLN A 321 -39.64 -5.00 -3.07
N LEU A 322 -38.84 -5.72 -2.28
CA LEU A 322 -37.48 -6.13 -2.62
C LEU A 322 -37.44 -7.09 -3.82
N GLU A 323 -38.32 -8.08 -3.86
CA GLU A 323 -38.40 -9.03 -4.99
C GLU A 323 -38.73 -8.33 -6.32
N LYS A 324 -39.63 -7.33 -6.29
CA LYS A 324 -39.97 -6.53 -7.48
C LYS A 324 -38.80 -5.66 -7.97
N PHE A 325 -37.91 -5.26 -7.07
CA PHE A 325 -36.77 -4.40 -7.40
C PHE A 325 -35.56 -5.21 -7.90
N VAL A 326 -35.28 -6.37 -7.28
CA VAL A 326 -34.21 -7.29 -7.71
C VAL A 326 -34.48 -7.81 -9.12
N ASN A 327 -35.74 -8.16 -9.42
CA ASN A 327 -36.14 -8.58 -10.77
C ASN A 327 -36.07 -7.44 -11.82
N ASN A 328 -35.91 -6.18 -11.39
CA ASN A 328 -35.77 -5.01 -12.27
C ASN A 328 -34.31 -4.51 -12.40
N THR A 329 -33.38 -5.06 -11.62
CA THR A 329 -31.97 -4.64 -11.59
C THR A 329 -31.01 -5.72 -12.11
N ASP A 330 -31.54 -6.79 -12.71
CA ASP A 330 -30.81 -7.99 -13.15
C ASP A 330 -29.97 -7.80 -14.44
N GLY A 331 -29.19 -6.72 -14.47
CA GLY A 331 -28.06 -6.51 -15.39
C GLY A 331 -26.70 -6.48 -14.67
N ARG A 332 -26.66 -6.51 -13.33
CA ARG A 332 -25.41 -6.56 -12.54
C ARG A 332 -25.56 -7.52 -11.37
N LYS A 333 -25.50 -8.83 -11.64
CA LYS A 333 -25.29 -9.83 -10.60
C LYS A 333 -23.92 -9.65 -9.98
N SER A 334 -23.93 -9.40 -8.68
CA SER A 334 -22.75 -9.30 -7.84
C SER A 334 -22.43 -10.66 -7.21
N SER A 335 -21.14 -10.86 -6.93
CA SER A 335 -20.45 -12.08 -6.52
C SER A 335 -21.01 -12.79 -5.26
N TRP A 336 -21.95 -12.20 -4.53
CA TRP A 336 -22.48 -12.73 -3.27
C TRP A 336 -23.52 -13.85 -3.42
N GLU A 337 -24.16 -14.02 -4.59
CA GLU A 337 -25.14 -15.11 -4.78
C GLU A 337 -24.52 -16.50 -5.01
N LYS A 338 -23.22 -16.58 -5.31
CA LYS A 338 -22.54 -17.87 -5.57
C LYS A 338 -22.22 -18.68 -4.32
N SER A 339 -22.41 -18.16 -3.11
CA SER A 339 -22.04 -18.85 -1.87
C SER A 339 -23.19 -19.61 -1.19
N LYS A 340 -24.36 -19.76 -1.84
CA LYS A 340 -25.54 -20.44 -1.26
C LYS A 340 -25.83 -21.85 -1.78
N THR A 341 -24.97 -22.46 -2.58
CA THR A 341 -25.15 -23.87 -3.00
C THR A 341 -24.14 -24.77 -2.28
N PRO A 342 -24.59 -25.75 -1.46
CA PRO A 342 -23.72 -26.81 -0.99
C PRO A 342 -23.47 -27.77 -2.15
N GLU A 343 -22.22 -27.87 -2.59
CA GLU A 343 -21.79 -28.93 -3.52
C GLU A 343 -22.04 -30.30 -2.89
N LYS A 344 -22.93 -31.07 -3.50
CA LYS A 344 -23.08 -32.50 -3.23
C LYS A 344 -21.82 -33.20 -3.68
N SER A 345 -21.15 -33.86 -2.73
CA SER A 345 -20.09 -34.81 -2.96
C SER A 345 -20.66 -36.07 -3.61
N ASP A 346 -20.37 -36.29 -4.89
CA ASP A 346 -20.55 -37.59 -5.52
C ASP A 346 -19.28 -38.43 -5.35
N SER A 347 -19.45 -39.52 -4.61
CA SER A 347 -18.51 -40.61 -4.44
C SER A 347 -18.45 -41.47 -5.70
N ILE A 348 -17.25 -41.70 -6.24
CA ILE A 348 -16.97 -42.90 -7.05
C ILE A 348 -15.61 -43.46 -6.60
N ALA A 349 -15.68 -44.62 -5.95
CA ALA A 349 -14.56 -45.52 -5.76
C ALA A 349 -14.42 -46.42 -6.98
N THR A 350 -13.18 -46.68 -7.43
CA THR A 350 -12.59 -48.02 -7.60
C THR A 350 -11.17 -47.90 -8.17
N SER A 351 -10.20 -48.47 -7.46
CA SER A 351 -8.87 -48.85 -7.98
C SER A 351 -8.98 -50.01 -9.00
N PRO A 352 -7.92 -50.33 -9.77
CA PRO A 352 -6.88 -51.22 -9.25
C PRO A 352 -5.42 -50.94 -9.70
N SER A 353 -4.52 -51.20 -8.74
CA SER A 353 -3.22 -51.90 -8.78
C SER A 353 -2.43 -52.08 -10.10
N ALA A 354 -1.15 -51.67 -10.08
CA ALA A 354 0.04 -52.39 -10.59
C ALA A 354 1.30 -51.65 -10.06
N GLU A 355 1.99 -52.16 -9.03
CA GLU A 355 3.27 -52.89 -9.12
C GLU A 355 4.31 -52.29 -10.09
N PHE A 356 5.44 -51.76 -9.57
CA PHE A 356 6.82 -52.04 -10.02
C PHE A 356 7.88 -51.33 -9.12
N LEU A 357 8.73 -52.15 -8.46
CA LEU A 357 10.13 -52.00 -7.96
C LEU A 357 10.69 -50.60 -7.61
N ALA A 358 11.11 -50.27 -6.38
CA ALA A 358 12.23 -50.79 -5.56
C ALA A 358 13.65 -50.32 -5.99
N ASP A 359 14.39 -49.85 -4.97
CA ASP A 359 15.84 -49.65 -4.82
C ASP A 359 16.50 -48.34 -5.29
N ALA A 360 16.84 -47.49 -4.31
CA ALA A 360 18.08 -46.72 -4.30
C ALA A 360 18.51 -46.39 -2.85
N GLU A 361 19.66 -46.95 -2.46
CA GLU A 361 20.39 -46.73 -1.20
C GLU A 361 20.96 -45.30 -1.06
N PRO A 362 21.34 -44.87 0.16
CA PRO A 362 21.92 -43.55 0.40
C PRO A 362 23.44 -43.52 0.16
N ILE A 363 23.94 -42.41 -0.39
CA ILE A 363 25.37 -42.12 -0.52
C ILE A 363 25.79 -41.23 0.66
N ASN A 364 26.93 -41.59 1.27
CA ASN A 364 27.67 -40.87 2.31
C ASN A 364 27.98 -39.40 1.96
#